data_AF-A0A524Q9V1-F1
#
_entry.id   AF-A0A524Q9V1-F1
#
_cell.length_a   1.000
_cell.length_b   1.000
_cell.length_c   1.000
_cell.angle_alpha   90.00
_cell.angle_beta   90.00
_cell.angle_gamma   90.00
#
_symmetry.space_group_name_H-M   'P 1'
#
loop_
_entity.id
_entity.type
_entity.pdbx_description
1 polymer ?
#
loop_
_entity_poly.entity_id
_entity_poly.type
_entity_poly.pdbx_seq_one_letter_code
_entity_poly.pdbx_strand_id
1 'polypeptide(L)'
;RLIPASAALFGMGLIMMSFSRFFLISVVLMVFIGLGMMMHTAASNTILQTITDDDKRGRVMSFYTMAIMGTAPFGSLLAGGLAKLIGTPATIFAGGIAIIAGALVFYKKLPELKKIIRPVYVKMGIIPEVATGIQTASEPVITPELKQ
;
A
#
# COMPACT_ATOMS: atom_id res chain seq x y z
N ARG A 1 2.15 -7.26 2.54
CA ARG A 1 1.86 -8.23 1.45
C ARG A 1 0.45 -8.09 0.89
N LEU A 2 -0.54 -7.67 1.70
CA LEU A 2 -1.91 -7.40 1.24
C LEU A 2 -1.98 -6.37 0.09
N ILE A 3 -1.30 -5.23 0.22
CA ILE A 3 -1.31 -4.12 -0.76
C ILE A 3 -1.00 -4.55 -2.21
N PRO A 4 0.13 -5.24 -2.49
CA PRO A 4 0.43 -5.68 -3.85
C PRO A 4 -0.51 -6.79 -4.35
N ALA A 5 -1.06 -7.63 -3.47
CA ALA A 5 -2.02 -8.66 -3.85
C ALA A 5 -3.37 -8.04 -4.28
N SER A 6 -3.87 -7.06 -3.52
CA SER A 6 -5.09 -6.33 -3.86
C SER A 6 -4.93 -5.50 -5.14
N ALA A 7 -3.76 -4.88 -5.35
CA ALA A 7 -3.45 -4.15 -6.58
C ALA A 7 -3.36 -5.08 -7.81
N ALA A 8 -2.79 -6.27 -7.65
CA ALA A 8 -2.76 -7.28 -8.71
C ALA A 8 -4.17 -7.78 -9.07
N LEU A 9 -5.03 -8.02 -8.08
CA LEU A 9 -6.43 -8.39 -8.29
C LEU A 9 -7.18 -7.29 -9.05
N PHE A 10 -6.99 -6.03 -8.66
CA PHE A 10 -7.59 -4.87 -9.31
C PHE A 10 -7.13 -4.73 -10.78
N GLY A 11 -5.82 -4.79 -11.04
CA GLY A 11 -5.27 -4.70 -12.39
C GLY A 11 -5.68 -5.85 -13.29
N MET A 12 -5.71 -7.08 -12.77
CA MET A 12 -6.15 -8.27 -13.51
C MET A 12 -7.64 -8.20 -13.85
N GLY A 13 -8.47 -7.71 -12.93
CA GLY A 13 -9.88 -7.47 -13.16
C GLY A 13 -10.13 -6.46 -14.29
N LEU A 14 -9.38 -5.36 -14.33
CA LEU A 14 -9.48 -4.37 -15.42
C LEU A 14 -9.07 -4.94 -16.77
N ILE A 15 -8.00 -5.75 -16.82
CA ILE A 15 -7.57 -6.42 -18.05
C ILE A 15 -8.67 -7.37 -18.55
N MET A 16 -9.20 -8.23 -17.69
CA MET A 16 -10.29 -9.14 -18.07
C MET A 16 -11.55 -8.39 -18.51
N MET A 17 -11.88 -7.27 -17.85
CA MET A 17 -13.01 -6.43 -18.22
C MET A 17 -12.84 -5.79 -19.61
N SER A 18 -11.61 -5.44 -19.99
CA SER A 18 -11.33 -4.91 -21.33
C SER A 18 -11.63 -5.90 -22.47
N PHE A 19 -11.54 -7.20 -22.23
CA PHE A 19 -11.86 -8.23 -23.24
C PHE A 19 -13.35 -8.63 -23.20
N SER A 20 -14.06 -8.30 -22.13
CA SER A 20 -15.47 -8.65 -21.97
C SER A 20 -16.38 -7.76 -22.81
N ARG A 21 -17.07 -8.35 -23.78
CA ARG A 21 -18.17 -7.70 -24.53
C ARG A 21 -19.55 -8.00 -23.95
N PHE A 22 -19.64 -8.84 -22.91
CA PHE A 22 -20.90 -9.27 -22.30
C PHE A 22 -21.19 -8.49 -21.01
N PHE A 23 -22.36 -7.85 -20.96
CA PHE A 23 -22.79 -6.98 -19.86
C PHE A 23 -22.73 -7.68 -18.49
N LEU A 24 -23.25 -8.91 -18.37
CA LEU A 24 -23.27 -9.66 -17.11
C LEU A 24 -21.86 -9.96 -16.58
N ILE A 25 -20.93 -10.32 -17.47
CA ILE A 25 -19.54 -10.62 -17.10
C ILE A 25 -18.88 -9.35 -16.57
N SER A 26 -19.10 -8.21 -17.23
CA SER A 26 -18.56 -6.92 -16.79
C SER A 26 -19.08 -6.50 -15.41
N VAL A 27 -20.36 -6.76 -15.10
CA VAL A 27 -20.93 -6.48 -13.77
C VAL A 27 -20.26 -7.31 -12.68
N VAL A 28 -20.07 -8.61 -12.91
CA VAL A 28 -19.39 -9.50 -11.95
C VAL A 28 -17.94 -9.06 -11.74
N LEU A 29 -17.21 -8.75 -12.81
CA LEU A 29 -15.84 -8.24 -12.73
C LEU A 29 -15.74 -6.92 -11.97
N MET A 30 -16.72 -6.03 -12.12
CA MET A 30 -16.75 -4.74 -11.43
C MET A 30 -16.79 -4.90 -9.90
N VAL A 31 -17.44 -5.96 -9.39
CA VAL A 31 -17.43 -6.31 -7.97
C VAL A 31 -16.01 -6.65 -7.50
N PHE A 32 -15.29 -7.50 -8.23
CA PHE A 32 -13.91 -7.89 -7.88
C PHE A 32 -12.93 -6.72 -7.97
N ILE A 33 -13.07 -5.91 -9.02
CA ILE A 33 -12.32 -4.67 -9.21
C ILE A 33 -12.55 -3.73 -8.01
N GLY A 34 -13.81 -3.50 -7.64
CA GLY A 34 -14.17 -2.66 -6.48
C GLY A 34 -13.60 -3.17 -5.16
N LEU A 35 -13.70 -4.48 -4.91
CA LEU A 35 -13.13 -5.12 -3.72
C LEU A 35 -11.61 -4.92 -3.63
N GLY A 36 -10.88 -5.12 -4.73
CA GLY A 36 -9.43 -4.90 -4.77
C GLY A 36 -9.05 -3.45 -4.47
N MET A 37 -9.77 -2.50 -5.06
CA MET A 37 -9.57 -1.05 -4.85
C MET A 37 -9.86 -0.64 -3.40
N MET A 38 -10.93 -1.17 -2.81
CA MET A 38 -11.31 -0.89 -1.42
C MET A 38 -10.28 -1.49 -0.44
N MET A 39 -9.87 -2.74 -0.64
CA MET A 39 -8.81 -3.36 0.19
C MET A 39 -7.50 -2.59 0.10
N HIS A 40 -7.09 -2.16 -1.10
CA HIS A 40 -5.89 -1.36 -1.28
C HIS A 40 -5.98 -0.05 -0.52
N THR A 41 -7.09 0.68 -0.67
CA THR A 41 -7.30 1.98 -0.03
C THR A 41 -7.35 1.86 1.49
N ALA A 42 -8.09 0.88 2.02
CA ALA A 42 -8.17 0.62 3.45
C ALA A 42 -6.80 0.26 4.03
N ALA A 43 -6.06 -0.66 3.42
CA ALA A 43 -4.73 -1.06 3.87
C ALA A 43 -3.73 0.11 3.84
N SER A 44 -3.72 0.91 2.77
CA SER A 44 -2.86 2.11 2.66
C SER A 44 -3.18 3.13 3.76
N ASN A 45 -4.46 3.41 3.99
CA ASN A 45 -4.89 4.33 5.05
C ASN A 45 -4.51 3.81 6.44
N THR A 46 -4.72 2.52 6.72
CA THR A 46 -4.35 1.91 8.00
C THR A 46 -2.85 1.98 8.22
N ILE A 47 -2.02 1.56 7.25
CA ILE A 47 -0.57 1.63 7.40
C ILE A 47 -0.13 3.07 7.66
N LEU A 48 -0.61 4.03 6.86
CA LEU A 48 -0.23 5.42 7.01
C LEU A 48 -0.61 5.98 8.38
N GLN A 49 -1.78 5.59 8.91
CA GLN A 49 -2.21 5.97 10.25
C GLN A 49 -1.38 5.30 11.35
N THR A 50 -1.00 4.03 11.19
CA THR A 50 -0.21 3.28 12.19
C THR A 50 1.25 3.71 12.24
N ILE A 51 1.84 4.14 11.11
CA ILE A 51 3.26 4.56 11.06
C ILE A 51 3.48 6.04 11.38
N THR A 52 2.42 6.82 11.57
CA THR A 52 2.55 8.26 11.79
C THR A 52 2.21 8.61 13.23
N ASP A 53 3.14 9.26 13.92
CA ASP A 53 2.89 9.79 15.27
C ASP A 53 1.71 10.77 15.26
N ASP A 54 0.94 10.80 16.35
CA ASP A 54 -0.29 11.60 16.47
C ASP A 54 -0.07 13.09 16.11
N ASP A 55 1.10 13.64 16.46
CA ASP A 55 1.48 15.04 16.20
C ASP A 55 1.74 15.35 14.70
N LYS A 56 2.06 14.32 13.90
CA LYS A 56 2.37 14.45 12.46
C LYS A 56 1.28 13.89 11.57
N ARG A 57 0.30 13.18 12.14
CA ARG A 57 -0.77 12.46 11.42
C ARG A 57 -1.55 13.36 10.46
N GLY A 58 -1.90 14.57 10.89
CA GLY A 58 -2.59 15.55 10.05
C GLY A 58 -1.79 15.92 8.80
N ARG A 59 -0.49 16.25 8.94
CA ARG A 59 0.36 16.67 7.81
C ARG A 59 0.60 15.53 6.83
N VAL A 60 0.87 14.33 7.33
CA VAL A 60 1.10 13.15 6.48
C VAL A 60 -0.16 12.77 5.71
N MET A 61 -1.33 12.76 6.36
CA MET A 61 -2.61 12.52 5.69
C MET A 61 -2.95 13.62 4.67
N SER A 62 -2.61 14.89 4.94
CA SER A 62 -2.77 15.98 3.97
C SER A 62 -1.92 15.78 2.73
N PHE A 63 -0.64 15.41 2.87
CA PHE A 63 0.22 15.12 1.70
C PHE A 63 -0.27 13.90 0.92
N TYR A 64 -0.70 12.85 1.61
CA TYR A 64 -1.28 11.66 0.98
C TYR A 64 -2.55 12.00 0.20
N THR A 65 -3.45 12.78 0.81
CA THR A 65 -4.70 13.21 0.17
C THR A 65 -4.42 14.14 -1.01
N MET A 66 -3.47 15.07 -0.87
CA MET A 66 -3.03 15.95 -1.96
C MET A 66 -2.43 15.16 -3.13
N ALA A 67 -1.62 14.13 -2.85
CA ALA A 67 -1.06 13.28 -3.90
C ALA A 67 -2.16 12.50 -4.64
N ILE A 68 -3.11 11.89 -3.93
CA ILE A 68 -4.20 11.12 -4.54
C ILE A 68 -5.16 12.04 -5.30
N MET A 69 -5.70 13.06 -4.64
CA MET A 69 -6.67 13.98 -5.25
C MET A 69 -6.02 14.82 -6.35
N GLY A 70 -4.74 15.17 -6.19
CA GLY A 70 -3.99 15.95 -7.18
C GLY A 70 -3.66 15.16 -8.43
N THR A 71 -3.41 13.84 -8.33
CA THR A 71 -3.14 12.99 -9.49
C THR A 71 -4.40 12.49 -10.20
N ALA A 72 -5.53 12.39 -9.48
CA ALA A 72 -6.83 12.00 -10.04
C ALA A 72 -7.24 12.75 -11.33
N PRO A 73 -7.19 14.10 -11.42
CA PRO A 73 -7.58 14.82 -12.63
C PRO A 73 -6.63 14.53 -13.80
N PHE A 74 -5.32 14.40 -13.56
CA PHE A 74 -4.37 14.02 -14.61
C PHE A 74 -4.62 12.61 -15.12
N GLY A 75 -4.89 11.66 -14.22
CA GLY A 75 -5.27 10.31 -14.59
C GLY A 75 -6.54 10.28 -15.45
N SER A 76 -7.58 11.00 -15.04
CA SER A 76 -8.83 11.11 -15.77
C SER A 76 -8.66 11.79 -17.14
N LEU A 77 -7.83 12.83 -17.24
CA LEU A 77 -7.55 13.52 -18.50
C LEU A 77 -6.80 12.61 -19.48
N LEU A 78 -5.77 11.90 -19.00
CA LEU A 78 -5.02 10.93 -19.81
C LEU A 78 -5.92 9.77 -20.24
N ALA A 79 -6.69 9.20 -19.32
CA ALA A 79 -7.62 8.11 -19.61
C ALA A 79 -8.71 8.55 -20.61
N GLY A 80 -9.30 9.73 -20.44
CA GLY A 80 -10.30 10.28 -21.35
C GLY A 80 -9.73 10.57 -22.74
N GLY A 81 -8.54 11.15 -22.81
CA GLY A 81 -7.83 11.41 -24.06
C GLY A 81 -7.51 10.12 -24.83
N LEU A 82 -6.99 9.11 -24.12
CA LEU A 82 -6.75 7.79 -24.71
C LEU A 82 -8.04 7.11 -25.13
N ALA A 83 -9.10 7.16 -24.31
CA ALA A 83 -10.39 6.56 -24.65
C ALA A 83 -10.98 7.14 -25.94
N LYS A 84 -10.75 8.43 -26.21
CA LYS A 84 -11.16 9.07 -27.47
C LYS A 84 -10.32 8.62 -28.68
N LEU A 85 -9.04 8.33 -28.49
CA LEU A 85 -8.10 7.96 -29.56
C LEU A 85 -8.13 6.47 -29.91
N ILE A 86 -8.07 5.60 -28.90
CA ILE A 86 -7.91 4.14 -29.06
C ILE A 86 -9.15 3.34 -28.62
N GLY A 87 -10.18 4.03 -28.12
CA GLY A 87 -11.41 3.41 -27.64
C GLY A 87 -11.35 3.00 -26.16
N THR A 88 -12.53 2.94 -25.53
CA THR A 88 -12.70 2.64 -24.10
C THR A 88 -12.05 1.30 -23.67
N PRO A 89 -12.19 0.18 -24.40
CA PRO A 89 -11.59 -1.08 -23.98
C PRO A 89 -10.05 -1.00 -23.93
N ALA A 90 -9.41 -0.51 -25.00
CA ALA A 90 -7.95 -0.43 -25.08
C ALA A 90 -7.35 0.47 -23.98
N THR A 91 -8.02 1.57 -23.63
CA THR A 91 -7.63 2.41 -22.50
C THR A 91 -7.69 1.68 -21.16
N ILE A 92 -8.77 0.91 -20.92
CA ILE A 92 -8.93 0.13 -19.69
C ILE A 92 -7.85 -0.96 -19.60
N PHE A 93 -7.52 -1.61 -20.71
CA PHE A 93 -6.41 -2.58 -20.78
C PHE A 93 -5.07 -1.95 -20.42
N ALA A 94 -4.74 -0.80 -21.04
CA ALA A 94 -3.52 -0.05 -20.74
C ALA A 94 -3.46 0.38 -19.27
N GLY A 95 -4.58 0.84 -18.70
CA GLY A 95 -4.70 1.17 -17.28
C GLY A 95 -4.47 -0.04 -16.38
N GLY A 96 -5.04 -1.20 -16.71
CA GLY A 96 -4.81 -2.45 -15.99
C GLY A 96 -3.34 -2.87 -16.00
N ILE A 97 -2.66 -2.77 -17.14
CA ILE A 97 -1.21 -3.01 -17.24
C ILE A 97 -0.42 -2.03 -16.37
N ALA A 98 -0.75 -0.74 -16.42
CA ALA A 98 -0.07 0.28 -15.62
C ALA A 98 -0.19 0.00 -14.12
N ILE A 99 -1.36 -0.47 -13.66
CA ILE A 99 -1.59 -0.88 -12.26
C ILE A 99 -0.73 -2.10 -11.89
N ILE A 100 -0.67 -3.13 -12.74
CA ILE A 100 0.16 -4.31 -12.49
C ILE A 100 1.65 -3.92 -12.46
N ALA A 101 2.09 -3.09 -13.40
CA ALA A 101 3.46 -2.56 -13.42
C ALA A 101 3.76 -1.78 -12.14
N GLY A 102 2.84 -0.92 -11.70
CA GLY A 102 2.94 -0.20 -10.43
C GLY A 102 3.04 -1.13 -9.23
N ALA A 103 2.21 -2.19 -9.18
CA ALA A 103 2.25 -3.21 -8.13
C ALA A 103 3.60 -3.97 -8.11
N LEU A 104 4.15 -4.30 -9.28
CA LEU A 104 5.47 -4.95 -9.40
C LEU A 104 6.61 -4.02 -8.97
N VAL A 105 6.58 -2.76 -9.39
CA VAL A 105 7.55 -1.74 -8.95
C VAL A 105 7.48 -1.55 -7.44
N PHE A 106 6.27 -1.45 -6.88
CA PHE A 106 6.06 -1.36 -5.44
C PHE A 106 6.57 -2.61 -4.70
N TYR A 107 6.33 -3.80 -5.25
CA TYR A 107 6.86 -5.06 -4.71
C TYR A 107 8.41 -5.08 -4.72
N LYS A 108 9.04 -4.63 -5.82
CA LYS A 108 10.50 -4.52 -5.93
C LYS A 108 11.10 -3.44 -5.04
N LYS A 109 10.39 -2.34 -4.80
CA LYS A 109 10.82 -1.26 -3.91
C LYS A 109 10.47 -1.49 -2.45
N LEU A 110 9.62 -2.48 -2.13
CA LEU A 110 9.30 -2.91 -0.77
C LEU A 110 10.56 -3.21 0.11
N PRO A 111 11.61 -3.91 -0.36
CA PRO A 111 12.85 -4.09 0.40
C PRO A 111 13.67 -2.80 0.59
N GLU A 112 13.61 -1.88 -0.37
CA GLU A 112 14.23 -0.54 -0.28
C GLU A 112 13.50 0.35 0.73
N LEU A 113 12.16 0.32 0.68
CA LEU A 113 11.29 1.03 1.60
C LEU A 113 11.48 0.52 3.04
N LYS A 114 11.65 -0.80 3.23
CA LYS A 114 12.04 -1.38 4.53
C LYS A 114 13.40 -0.85 5.04
N LYS A 115 14.38 -0.57 4.17
CA LYS A 115 15.66 0.03 4.57
C LYS A 115 15.53 1.49 4.97
N ILE A 116 14.68 2.26 4.27
CA ILE A 116 14.48 3.70 4.51
C ILE A 116 13.56 3.95 5.73
N ILE A 117 12.59 3.07 5.97
CA ILE A 117 11.65 3.18 7.09
C ILE A 117 12.30 2.78 8.44
N ARG A 118 13.32 1.90 8.42
CA ARG A 118 14.03 1.44 9.63
C ARG A 118 14.56 2.57 10.54
N PRO A 119 15.24 3.63 10.03
CA PRO A 119 15.68 4.74 10.86
C PRO A 119 14.54 5.67 11.34
N VAL A 120 13.41 5.71 10.63
CA VAL A 120 12.22 6.49 11.04
C VAL A 120 11.56 5.83 12.26
N TYR A 121 11.41 4.50 12.27
CA TYR A 121 10.91 3.73 13.43
C TYR A 121 11.82 3.82 14.66
N VAL A 122 13.14 3.94 14.47
CA VAL A 122 14.11 4.15 15.56
C VAL A 122 13.96 5.56 16.14
N LYS A 123 13.73 6.59 15.31
CA LYS A 123 13.47 7.96 15.78
C LYS A 123 12.11 8.13 16.47
N MET A 124 11.12 7.32 16.10
CA MET A 124 9.77 7.33 16.69
C MET A 124 9.66 6.48 17.98
N GLY A 125 10.73 5.80 18.42
CA GLY A 125 10.74 5.09 19.69
C GLY A 125 9.88 3.80 19.76
N ILE A 126 9.42 3.27 18.61
CA ILE A 126 8.66 2.00 18.56
C ILE A 126 9.60 0.78 18.76
N ILE A 127 10.91 0.97 18.56
CA ILE A 127 11.93 -0.05 18.84
C ILE A 127 13.03 0.54 19.74
N PRO A 128 12.90 0.46 21.08
CA PRO A 128 14.03 0.75 21.97
C PRO A 128 14.66 -0.46 22.69
N GLU A 129 14.07 -1.68 22.73
CA GLU A 129 14.42 -2.63 23.82
C GLU A 129 14.66 -4.12 23.50
N VAL A 130 14.53 -4.61 22.26
CA VAL A 130 14.74 -6.06 22.03
C VAL A 130 16.21 -6.49 22.15
N ALA A 131 17.16 -5.54 22.05
CA ALA A 131 18.57 -5.82 22.33
C ALA A 131 18.87 -5.79 23.84
N THR A 132 18.26 -4.86 24.58
CA THR A 132 18.53 -4.62 26.00
C THR A 132 17.84 -5.65 26.90
N GLY A 133 16.62 -6.08 26.58
CA GLY A 133 15.89 -7.09 27.38
C GLY A 133 16.47 -8.51 27.29
N ILE A 134 17.21 -8.84 26.22
CA ILE A 134 17.93 -10.12 26.11
C ILE A 134 19.26 -10.09 26.89
N GLN A 135 19.88 -8.91 26.99
CA GLN A 135 21.10 -8.72 27.78
C GLN A 135 20.80 -8.72 29.29
N THR A 136 19.73 -8.05 29.74
CA THR A 136 19.32 -8.07 31.14
C THR A 136 18.78 -9.43 31.61
N ALA A 137 18.24 -10.26 30.70
CA ALA A 137 17.82 -11.63 31.02
C ALA A 137 18.99 -12.65 30.98
N SER A 138 20.15 -12.27 30.45
CA SER A 138 21.36 -13.11 30.42
C SER A 138 22.38 -12.78 31.50
N GLU A 139 22.21 -11.67 32.24
CA GLU A 139 22.92 -11.47 33.50
C GLU A 139 22.08 -12.09 34.63
N PRO A 140 22.52 -13.21 35.24
CA PRO A 140 21.87 -13.70 36.43
C PRO A 140 22.05 -12.64 37.51
N VAL A 141 20.92 -12.08 37.97
CA VAL A 141 20.83 -11.30 39.22
C VAL A 141 21.18 -12.25 40.36
N ILE A 142 22.47 -12.37 40.68
CA ILE A 142 22.95 -13.04 41.89
C ILE A 142 23.01 -11.98 42.99
N THR A 143 21.92 -11.84 43.75
CA THR A 143 21.90 -11.28 45.11
C THR A 143 20.61 -11.77 45.79
N PRO A 144 20.52 -12.11 47.10
CA PRO A 144 21.54 -12.19 48.16
C PRO A 144 21.53 -13.54 48.95
N GLU A 145 22.68 -14.12 49.24
CA GLU A 145 22.83 -15.03 50.39
C GLU A 145 22.84 -14.19 51.67
N LEU A 146 21.71 -14.15 52.39
CA LEU A 146 21.65 -13.89 53.81
C LEU A 146 21.58 -15.24 54.53
N LYS A 147 22.69 -15.70 55.13
CA LYS A 147 22.68 -16.43 56.40
C LYS A 147 24.08 -16.61 57.00
N GLN A 148 24.22 -16.02 58.19
CA GLN A 148 25.16 -16.33 59.29
C GLN A 148 26.61 -15.84 59.19
#